data_AF-A0A8J5RQF3-F1
#
_entry.id   AF-A0A8J5RQF3-F1
#
_cell.length_a   1.000
_cell.length_b   1.000
_cell.length_c   1.000
_cell.angle_alpha   90.00
_cell.angle_beta   90.00
_cell.angle_gamma   90.00
#
_symmetry.space_group_name_H-M   'P 1'
#
loop_
_entity.id
_entity.type
_entity.pdbx_description
1 polymer ?
#
loop_
_entity_poly.entity_id
_entity_poly.type
_entity_poly.pdbx_seq_one_letter_code
_entity_poly.pdbx_strand_id
1 'polypeptide(L)'
;MDTIADSSPPSAGVFNNSSVMEPIVRFLASNGSPLLANVYRDDQHIDLSFALFQPSSTTVSDPNGLTYTNLFDAMVDAVRASAEKVSGGGDVDIVVSESGWPSADGRGATVENARAYNQNLINHVGQGTPKKPGQMEAYVFAMFNENHKNGDATEKKFGLFNPSGRVGFATRAMDEWVRQAEVWVGQAESWIRQQPPEQIYVAVAVIAVTILLLVSVSCLKSSKPNTIVLSGLSGGGKTILFYQLRDGSSHQGTVTSMEQNNDTFVLHSELERNGKIKPVHVVDVPGHARLKPKLDEVLPQAAGIVFVVDAQDFLSTMQAAAEYMYDILTKATVVKKRIPILIFCNKTDKVTAHSKEFIKKQLEKEINKLRESRNAISSADITDEVKLGNPGEAFNFSQCQNKVTVAEGAGLTEYGYVVTHGATRF
;
A
#
# COMPACT_ATOMS: atom_id res chain seq x y z
N MET A 1 8.84 -7.89 29.31
CA MET A 1 8.18 -8.58 28.18
C MET A 1 7.20 -9.58 28.77
N ASP A 2 5.94 -9.18 28.90
CA ASP A 2 4.91 -10.00 29.57
C ASP A 2 4.51 -11.27 28.79
N THR A 3 4.88 -11.32 27.50
CA THR A 3 4.52 -12.39 26.56
C THR A 3 5.49 -13.57 26.57
N ILE A 4 6.69 -13.43 27.13
CA ILE A 4 7.76 -14.44 27.15
C ILE A 4 7.96 -14.90 28.60
N ALA A 5 7.84 -16.20 28.86
CA ALA A 5 8.03 -16.79 30.19
C ALA A 5 9.51 -16.92 30.57
N ASP A 6 10.31 -17.49 29.66
CA ASP A 6 11.75 -17.64 29.82
C ASP A 6 12.45 -16.92 28.66
N SER A 7 13.45 -16.09 28.96
CA SER A 7 14.15 -15.28 27.95
C SER A 7 15.69 -15.30 28.07
N SER A 8 16.22 -16.02 29.07
CA SER A 8 17.67 -16.12 29.30
C SER A 8 18.10 -17.56 29.61
N PRO A 9 19.05 -18.14 28.86
CA PRO A 9 19.64 -17.59 27.64
C PRO A 9 18.60 -17.41 26.52
N PRO A 10 18.84 -16.59 25.48
CA PRO A 10 17.83 -16.32 24.44
C PRO A 10 17.25 -17.57 23.77
N SER A 11 18.04 -18.63 23.55
CA SER A 11 17.53 -19.92 23.04
C SER A 11 16.51 -20.61 23.96
N ALA A 12 16.49 -20.27 25.24
CA ALA A 12 15.48 -20.74 26.19
C ALA A 12 14.12 -20.07 26.00
N GLY A 13 14.01 -19.03 25.16
CA GLY A 13 12.79 -18.33 24.75
C GLY A 13 11.54 -19.22 24.67
N VAL A 14 10.52 -18.99 25.51
CA VAL A 14 9.20 -19.62 25.40
C VAL A 14 8.08 -18.61 25.67
N PHE A 15 6.98 -18.68 24.90
CA PHE A 15 5.80 -17.86 25.18
C PHE A 15 5.10 -18.26 26.47
N ASN A 16 4.75 -17.27 27.29
CA ASN A 16 4.02 -17.45 28.54
C ASN A 16 2.66 -18.16 28.32
N ASN A 17 1.98 -17.83 27.22
CA ASN A 17 0.75 -18.51 26.80
C ASN A 17 0.90 -19.16 25.42
N SER A 18 1.64 -20.26 25.38
CA SER A 18 1.95 -20.98 24.13
C SER A 18 0.69 -21.47 23.40
N SER A 19 -0.40 -21.82 24.11
CA SER A 19 -1.65 -22.29 23.47
C SER A 19 -2.37 -21.18 22.68
N VAL A 20 -2.17 -19.91 23.06
CA VAL A 20 -2.66 -18.75 22.30
C VAL A 20 -1.71 -18.38 21.17
N MET A 21 -0.40 -18.40 21.44
CA MET A 21 0.60 -17.97 20.47
C MET A 21 0.82 -18.97 19.34
N GLU A 22 0.73 -20.27 19.60
CA GLU A 22 0.91 -21.34 18.60
C GLU A 22 0.03 -21.17 17.34
N PRO A 23 -1.31 -21.05 17.43
CA PRO A 23 -2.14 -20.88 16.24
C PRO A 23 -1.84 -19.57 15.50
N ILE A 24 -1.51 -18.49 16.21
CA ILE A 24 -1.16 -17.18 15.61
C ILE A 24 0.14 -17.29 14.83
N VAL A 25 1.21 -17.82 15.45
CA VAL A 25 2.52 -17.93 14.83
C VAL A 25 2.47 -18.90 13.64
N ARG A 26 1.73 -20.01 13.73
CA ARG A 26 1.53 -20.91 12.58
C ARG A 26 0.79 -20.24 11.43
N PHE A 27 -0.23 -19.44 11.72
CA PHE A 27 -0.93 -18.66 10.71
C PHE A 27 0.02 -17.67 10.02
N LEU A 28 0.84 -16.94 10.78
CA LEU A 28 1.84 -16.02 10.23
C LEU A 28 2.85 -16.75 9.34
N ALA A 29 3.40 -17.88 9.82
CA ALA A 29 4.32 -18.72 9.05
C ALA A 29 3.72 -19.18 7.72
N SER A 30 2.47 -19.64 7.72
CA SER A 30 1.80 -20.14 6.51
C SER A 30 1.54 -19.07 5.45
N ASN A 31 1.50 -17.80 5.85
CA ASN A 31 1.25 -16.66 4.96
C ASN A 31 2.51 -15.86 4.62
N GLY A 32 3.67 -16.24 5.15
CA GLY A 32 4.91 -15.47 5.00
C GLY A 32 4.85 -14.09 5.67
N SER A 33 4.03 -13.93 6.72
CA SER A 33 3.87 -12.67 7.45
C SER A 33 4.80 -12.62 8.67
N PRO A 34 5.34 -11.45 9.04
CA PRO A 34 6.16 -11.31 10.23
C PRO A 34 5.33 -11.29 11.52
N LEU A 35 5.97 -11.60 12.65
CA LEU A 35 5.48 -11.30 13.99
C LEU A 35 6.03 -9.94 14.44
N LEU A 36 5.12 -9.02 14.76
CA LEU A 36 5.48 -7.70 15.29
C LEU A 36 5.68 -7.80 16.81
N ALA A 37 6.82 -7.30 17.29
CA ALA A 37 7.18 -7.33 18.70
C ALA A 37 7.59 -5.94 19.22
N ASN A 38 7.00 -5.54 20.34
CA ASN A 38 7.44 -4.37 21.09
C ASN A 38 8.58 -4.79 22.02
N VAL A 39 9.75 -4.16 21.88
CA VAL A 39 10.99 -4.55 22.56
C VAL A 39 11.48 -3.39 23.41
N TYR A 40 11.28 -3.51 24.72
CA TYR A 40 11.69 -2.53 25.72
C TYR A 40 12.41 -3.20 26.89
N ARG A 41 13.33 -2.45 27.51
CA ARG A 41 13.95 -2.87 28.76
C ARG A 41 12.88 -2.97 29.85
N ASP A 42 12.75 -4.14 30.44
CA ASP A 42 11.77 -4.43 31.48
C ASP A 42 12.38 -4.40 32.89
N ASP A 43 13.63 -4.84 33.05
CA ASP A 43 14.26 -4.97 34.35
C ASP A 43 15.23 -3.82 34.67
N GLN A 44 15.01 -3.21 35.84
CA GLN A 44 15.81 -2.13 36.41
C GLN A 44 17.20 -2.60 36.89
N HIS A 45 17.45 -3.90 37.02
CA HIS A 45 18.73 -4.48 37.42
C HIS A 45 19.67 -4.80 36.25
N ILE A 46 19.19 -4.70 35.01
CA ILE A 46 20.05 -4.87 33.83
C ILE A 46 21.07 -3.74 33.75
N ASP A 47 22.32 -4.10 33.43
CA ASP A 47 23.41 -3.17 33.19
C ASP A 47 23.03 -2.15 32.11
N LEU A 48 23.25 -0.88 32.41
CA LEU A 48 22.80 0.22 31.55
C LEU A 48 23.58 0.23 30.23
N SER A 49 24.89 -0.02 30.26
CA SER A 49 25.72 -0.03 29.05
C SER A 49 25.28 -1.13 28.09
N PHE A 50 24.98 -2.33 28.62
CA PHE A 50 24.42 -3.45 27.87
C PHE A 50 23.08 -3.12 27.21
N ALA A 51 22.22 -2.35 27.90
CA ALA A 51 20.94 -1.91 27.35
C ALA A 51 21.09 -0.78 26.31
N LEU A 52 22.12 0.05 26.39
CA LEU A 52 22.39 1.19 25.51
C LEU A 52 23.26 0.85 24.28
N PHE A 53 23.54 -0.43 24.01
CA PHE A 53 24.48 -0.87 22.97
C PHE A 53 25.90 -0.31 23.16
N GLN A 54 26.29 -0.04 24.40
CA GLN A 54 27.61 0.47 24.75
C GLN A 54 28.52 -0.66 25.23
N PRO A 55 29.85 -0.50 25.16
CA PRO A 55 30.78 -1.46 25.74
C PRO A 55 30.41 -1.77 27.19
N SER A 56 30.13 -3.05 27.46
CA SER A 56 29.73 -3.55 28.77
C SER A 56 30.57 -4.77 29.12
N SER A 57 30.83 -4.98 30.41
CA SER A 57 31.33 -6.27 30.90
C SER A 57 30.25 -7.35 30.93
N THR A 58 28.99 -6.97 30.74
CA THR A 58 27.86 -7.90 30.63
C THR A 58 27.83 -8.49 29.23
N THR A 59 27.79 -9.80 29.16
CA THR A 59 27.62 -10.55 27.91
C THR A 59 26.80 -11.78 28.22
N VAL A 60 25.76 -12.03 27.43
CA VAL A 60 24.94 -13.24 27.59
C VAL A 60 25.48 -14.29 26.64
N SER A 61 26.01 -15.37 27.21
CA SER A 61 26.46 -16.55 26.46
C SER A 61 25.34 -17.57 26.39
N ASP A 62 25.00 -18.01 25.19
CA ASP A 62 23.93 -18.96 24.93
C ASP A 62 24.54 -20.37 24.68
N PRO A 63 23.97 -21.46 25.23
CA PRO A 63 24.45 -22.83 25.01
C PRO A 63 24.63 -23.24 23.55
N ASN A 64 23.94 -22.58 22.61
CA ASN A 64 24.10 -22.81 21.17
C ASN A 64 25.35 -22.15 20.55
N GLY A 65 26.21 -21.50 21.36
CA GLY A 65 27.44 -20.84 20.93
C GLY A 65 27.24 -19.37 20.51
N LEU A 66 26.01 -18.85 20.54
CA LEU A 66 25.76 -17.44 20.29
C LEU A 66 26.12 -16.59 21.50
N THR A 67 26.59 -15.38 21.23
CA THR A 67 27.01 -14.43 22.25
C THR A 67 26.33 -13.09 21.99
N TYR A 68 25.71 -12.54 23.02
CA TYR A 68 24.95 -11.30 22.94
C TYR A 68 25.66 -10.21 23.73
N THR A 69 26.02 -9.13 23.06
CA THR A 69 26.75 -7.97 23.60
C THR A 69 25.85 -6.78 23.91
N ASN A 70 24.57 -6.86 23.54
CA ASN A 70 23.54 -5.89 23.89
C ASN A 70 22.23 -6.59 24.24
N LEU A 71 21.40 -5.92 25.03
CA LEU A 71 20.13 -6.45 25.50
C LEU A 71 19.12 -6.65 24.36
N PHE A 72 19.10 -5.74 23.39
CA PHE A 72 18.13 -5.75 22.30
C PHE A 72 18.21 -7.06 21.51
N ASP A 73 19.42 -7.48 21.11
CA ASP A 73 19.64 -8.72 20.40
C ASP A 73 19.18 -9.94 21.20
N ALA A 74 19.51 -9.96 22.50
CA ALA A 74 19.11 -11.05 23.39
C ALA A 74 17.58 -11.17 23.48
N MET A 75 16.88 -10.05 23.57
CA MET A 75 15.41 -10.01 23.64
C MET A 75 14.76 -10.42 22.32
N VAL A 76 15.25 -9.91 21.18
CA VAL A 76 14.70 -10.25 19.86
C VAL A 76 14.92 -11.73 19.55
N ASP A 77 16.09 -12.28 19.87
CA ASP A 77 16.37 -13.70 19.64
C ASP A 77 15.63 -14.61 20.62
N ALA A 78 15.28 -14.14 21.82
CA ALA A 78 14.37 -14.85 22.72
C ALA A 78 12.94 -14.94 22.15
N VAL A 79 12.43 -13.85 21.55
CA VAL A 79 11.13 -13.86 20.85
C VAL A 79 11.18 -14.81 19.65
N ARG A 80 12.26 -14.76 18.86
CA ARG A 80 12.46 -15.65 17.72
C ARG A 80 12.51 -17.12 18.15
N ALA A 81 13.27 -17.46 19.19
CA ALA A 81 13.32 -18.81 19.72
C ALA A 81 11.94 -19.30 20.21
N SER A 82 11.15 -18.41 20.81
CA SER A 82 9.78 -18.72 21.24
C SER A 82 8.86 -19.03 20.05
N ALA A 83 8.96 -18.23 18.97
CA ALA A 83 8.20 -18.42 17.74
C ALA A 83 8.55 -19.74 17.05
N GLU A 84 9.84 -20.07 16.91
CA GLU A 84 10.32 -21.32 16.29
C GLU A 84 9.79 -22.58 17.01
N LYS A 85 9.71 -22.54 18.35
CA LYS A 85 9.23 -23.67 19.15
C LYS A 85 7.75 -23.98 18.89
N VAL A 86 6.92 -22.95 18.72
CA VAL A 86 5.47 -23.14 18.52
C VAL A 86 5.11 -23.29 17.04
N SER A 87 5.90 -22.74 16.13
CA SER A 87 5.70 -22.90 14.68
C SER A 87 5.99 -24.32 14.17
N GLY A 88 6.69 -25.14 14.97
CA GLY A 88 7.14 -26.47 14.54
C GLY A 88 8.33 -26.42 13.60
N GLY A 89 9.20 -25.39 13.74
CA GLY A 89 10.35 -25.15 12.87
C GLY A 89 10.08 -24.31 11.63
N GLY A 90 8.88 -23.72 11.51
CA GLY A 90 8.59 -22.71 10.49
C GLY A 90 9.30 -21.39 10.80
N ASP A 91 9.94 -20.79 9.80
CA ASP A 91 10.59 -19.48 9.91
C ASP A 91 9.51 -18.38 9.88
N VAL A 92 9.41 -17.63 10.97
CA VAL A 92 8.58 -16.42 11.08
C VAL A 92 9.53 -15.27 11.32
N ASP A 93 9.50 -14.28 10.44
CA ASP A 93 10.33 -13.10 10.62
C ASP A 93 9.84 -12.24 11.78
N ILE A 94 10.75 -11.51 12.41
CA ILE A 94 10.45 -10.65 13.55
C ILE A 94 10.67 -9.20 13.13
N VAL A 95 9.62 -8.39 13.20
CA VAL A 95 9.68 -6.93 13.03
C VAL A 95 9.56 -6.28 14.40
N VAL A 96 10.49 -5.40 14.74
CA VAL A 96 10.38 -4.65 16.01
C VAL A 96 9.44 -3.48 15.81
N SER A 97 8.18 -3.64 16.22
CA SER A 97 7.13 -2.65 16.00
C SER A 97 7.23 -1.43 16.92
N GLU A 98 7.90 -1.58 18.06
CA GLU A 98 8.22 -0.47 18.93
C GLU A 98 9.48 -0.75 19.73
N SER A 99 10.37 0.24 19.77
CA SER A 99 11.49 0.26 20.69
C SER A 99 11.94 1.69 20.94
N GLY A 100 12.31 2.03 22.17
CA GLY A 100 12.67 3.39 22.52
C GLY A 100 13.13 3.50 23.96
N TRP A 101 13.53 4.71 24.34
CA TRP A 101 14.04 5.00 25.67
C TRP A 101 13.51 6.35 26.17
N PRO A 102 12.96 6.41 27.40
CA PRO A 102 12.39 7.63 27.93
C PRO A 102 13.47 8.65 28.29
N SER A 103 13.20 9.92 28.04
CA SER A 103 14.16 10.99 28.28
C SER A 103 14.17 11.53 29.71
N ALA A 104 13.21 11.14 30.56
CA ALA A 104 13.06 11.62 31.92
C ALA A 104 12.18 10.68 32.77
N ASP A 105 12.09 10.98 34.07
CA ASP A 105 11.11 10.44 35.01
C ASP A 105 11.22 8.92 35.30
N GLY A 106 12.40 8.33 35.11
CA GLY A 106 12.68 6.91 35.37
C GLY A 106 14.17 6.60 35.57
N ARG A 107 14.49 5.37 36.00
CA ARG A 107 15.88 4.96 36.27
C ARG A 107 16.68 4.82 34.97
N GLY A 108 17.71 5.65 34.80
CA GLY A 108 18.47 5.73 33.56
C GLY A 108 17.72 6.46 32.43
N ALA A 109 16.53 7.01 32.71
CA ALA A 109 15.80 7.86 31.79
C ALA A 109 16.41 9.26 31.83
N THR A 110 17.32 9.52 30.92
CA THR A 110 17.85 10.85 30.66
C THR A 110 17.85 11.12 29.17
N VAL A 111 17.83 12.39 28.83
CA VAL A 111 18.15 12.96 27.52
C VAL A 111 19.28 12.21 26.81
N GLU A 112 20.41 12.07 27.48
CA GLU A 112 21.65 11.53 26.92
C GLU A 112 21.51 10.04 26.64
N ASN A 113 20.89 9.30 27.56
CA ASN A 113 20.64 7.86 27.39
C ASN A 113 19.59 7.61 26.32
N ALA A 114 18.54 8.42 26.25
CA ALA A 114 17.52 8.31 25.20
C ALA A 114 18.12 8.55 23.82
N ARG A 115 18.96 9.58 23.69
CA ARG A 115 19.72 9.85 22.47
C ARG A 115 20.67 8.70 22.12
N ALA A 116 21.43 8.21 23.10
CA ALA A 116 22.38 7.12 22.89
C ALA A 116 21.66 5.84 22.42
N TYR A 117 20.59 5.46 23.10
CA TYR A 117 19.79 4.28 22.75
C TYR A 117 19.25 4.36 21.32
N ASN A 118 18.50 5.41 21.01
CA ASN A 118 17.85 5.55 19.70
C ASN A 118 18.89 5.66 18.57
N GLN A 119 19.99 6.38 18.78
CA GLN A 119 21.06 6.48 17.79
C GLN A 119 21.75 5.13 17.56
N ASN A 120 22.04 4.40 18.63
CA ASN A 120 22.73 3.12 18.53
C ASN A 120 21.81 2.04 17.94
N LEU A 121 20.52 2.05 18.27
CA LEU A 121 19.51 1.21 17.63
C LEU A 121 19.51 1.42 16.11
N ILE A 122 19.45 2.66 15.63
CA ILE A 122 19.52 3.00 14.19
C ILE A 122 20.81 2.47 13.54
N ASN A 123 21.95 2.60 14.23
CA ASN A 123 23.23 2.13 13.72
C ASN A 123 23.33 0.58 13.71
N HIS A 124 22.56 -0.08 14.57
CA HIS A 124 22.62 -1.52 14.82
C HIS A 124 21.71 -2.32 13.88
N VAL A 125 20.48 -1.87 13.62
CA VAL A 125 19.45 -2.66 12.92
C VAL A 125 19.85 -3.15 11.52
N GLY A 126 20.81 -2.49 10.84
CA GLY A 126 21.35 -2.96 9.57
C GLY A 126 22.19 -4.25 9.66
N GLN A 127 22.65 -4.62 10.86
CA GLN A 127 23.50 -5.78 11.13
C GLN A 127 22.69 -7.02 11.51
N GLY A 128 21.48 -6.84 12.04
CA GLY A 128 20.62 -7.91 12.54
C GLY A 128 21.04 -8.38 13.93
N THR A 129 20.67 -9.62 14.28
CA THR A 129 20.97 -10.24 15.57
C THR A 129 21.93 -11.42 15.40
N PRO A 130 22.58 -11.91 16.48
CA PRO A 130 23.43 -13.09 16.41
C PRO A 130 22.75 -14.32 15.79
N LYS A 131 21.47 -14.58 16.09
CA LYS A 131 20.73 -15.72 15.51
C LYS A 131 20.25 -15.47 14.08
N LYS A 132 19.96 -14.22 13.69
CA LYS A 132 19.58 -13.85 12.32
C LYS A 132 20.36 -12.60 11.87
N PRO A 133 21.59 -12.78 11.37
CA PRO A 133 22.38 -11.68 10.83
C PRO A 133 21.75 -11.13 9.54
N GLY A 134 21.92 -9.84 9.30
CA GLY A 134 21.37 -9.13 8.14
C GLY A 134 20.35 -8.06 8.52
N GLN A 135 19.91 -7.28 7.54
CA GLN A 135 19.06 -6.12 7.77
C GLN A 135 17.76 -6.51 8.49
N MET A 136 17.41 -5.75 9.53
CA MET A 136 16.19 -5.89 10.31
C MET A 136 15.35 -4.60 10.24
N GLU A 137 14.03 -4.77 10.27
CA GLU A 137 13.08 -3.67 10.38
C GLU A 137 12.74 -3.38 11.85
N ALA A 138 12.89 -2.12 12.26
CA ALA A 138 12.55 -1.65 13.60
C ALA A 138 11.97 -0.24 13.57
N TYR A 139 10.99 0.01 14.43
CA TYR A 139 10.29 1.28 14.56
C TYR A 139 10.62 1.93 15.90
N VAL A 140 11.19 3.14 15.84
CA VAL A 140 11.51 3.93 17.04
C VAL A 140 10.22 4.51 17.63
N PHE A 141 9.93 4.14 18.87
CA PHE A 141 8.84 4.70 19.65
C PHE A 141 9.37 5.85 20.52
N ALA A 142 8.86 7.08 20.44
CA ALA A 142 7.81 7.59 19.56
C ALA A 142 8.23 8.90 18.89
N MET A 143 7.44 9.37 17.92
CA MET A 143 7.73 10.65 17.26
C MET A 143 7.62 11.83 18.23
N PHE A 144 6.61 11.86 19.11
CA PHE A 144 6.34 12.98 20.02
C PHE A 144 6.19 12.54 21.46
N ASN A 145 6.46 13.45 22.39
CA ASN A 145 6.11 13.27 23.80
C ASN A 145 4.57 13.27 23.97
N GLU A 146 4.02 12.15 24.44
CA GLU A 146 2.58 11.94 24.57
C GLU A 146 2.09 12.35 25.97
N ASN A 147 1.86 13.64 26.18
CA ASN A 147 1.52 14.20 27.50
C ASN A 147 0.21 13.66 28.12
N HIS A 148 -0.65 13.05 27.31
CA HIS A 148 -1.96 12.53 27.72
C HIS A 148 -1.93 11.01 28.00
N LYS A 149 -0.78 10.34 27.89
CA LYS A 149 -0.68 8.93 28.27
C LYS A 149 -0.97 8.74 29.76
N ASN A 150 -1.75 7.71 30.06
CA ASN A 150 -1.96 7.20 31.41
C ASN A 150 -0.90 6.13 31.72
N GLY A 151 -0.56 5.94 32.99
CA GLY A 151 0.49 5.01 33.42
C GLY A 151 1.68 5.73 34.03
N ASP A 152 2.86 5.10 33.95
CA ASP A 152 4.10 5.61 34.54
C ASP A 152 4.53 6.96 33.94
N ALA A 153 5.23 7.76 34.75
CA ALA A 153 5.64 9.10 34.34
C ALA A 153 6.55 9.10 33.09
N THR A 154 7.32 8.03 32.89
CA THR A 154 8.17 7.79 31.71
C THR A 154 7.38 7.71 30.40
N GLU A 155 6.15 7.20 30.42
CA GLU A 155 5.32 7.00 29.21
C GLU A 155 5.07 8.29 28.43
N LYS A 156 5.15 9.43 29.10
CA LYS A 156 4.94 10.76 28.50
C LYS A 156 6.21 11.31 27.83
N LYS A 157 7.33 10.58 27.88
CA LYS A 157 8.69 11.09 27.62
C LYS A 157 9.51 10.26 26.63
N PHE A 158 8.87 9.47 25.78
CA PHE A 158 9.52 8.66 24.73
C PHE A 158 9.73 9.40 23.40
N GLY A 159 9.24 10.63 23.28
CA GLY A 159 9.25 11.39 22.04
C GLY A 159 10.64 11.80 21.58
N LEU A 160 10.94 11.55 20.30
CA LEU A 160 12.08 12.15 19.61
C LEU A 160 11.95 13.69 19.54
N PHE A 161 10.71 14.18 19.46
CA PHE A 161 10.37 15.61 19.41
C PHE A 161 9.44 16.02 20.57
N ASN A 162 9.58 17.27 20.99
CA ASN A 162 8.60 17.90 21.87
C ASN A 162 7.33 18.25 21.09
N PRO A 163 6.16 18.41 21.75
CA PRO A 163 4.90 18.73 21.10
C PRO A 163 4.89 20.06 20.33
N SER A 164 5.84 20.96 20.65
CA SER A 164 6.05 22.23 19.95
C SER A 164 6.81 22.09 18.63
N GLY A 165 7.14 20.87 18.19
CA GLY A 165 7.98 20.60 17.02
C GLY A 165 9.47 20.88 17.25
N ARG A 166 9.85 21.38 18.44
CA ARG A 166 11.25 21.52 18.83
C ARG A 166 11.83 20.15 19.16
N VAL A 167 13.09 19.95 18.80
CA VAL A 167 13.83 18.73 19.10
C VAL A 167 13.72 18.41 20.59
N GLY A 168 13.27 17.19 20.89
CA GLY A 168 13.42 16.60 22.22
C GLY A 168 14.88 16.22 22.36
N PHE A 169 15.32 15.18 21.66
CA PHE A 169 16.71 14.71 21.62
C PHE A 169 17.03 14.10 20.25
N ALA A 170 17.46 14.94 19.30
CA ALA A 170 17.77 14.53 17.94
C ALA A 170 19.04 13.67 17.87
N THR A 171 19.02 12.68 16.99
CA THR A 171 20.17 11.89 16.55
C THR A 171 21.17 12.79 15.81
N ARG A 172 22.45 12.40 15.72
CA ARG A 172 23.52 13.26 15.15
C ARG A 172 23.20 13.77 13.74
N ALA A 173 22.53 12.95 12.93
CA ALA A 173 22.11 13.32 11.58
C ALA A 173 21.06 14.46 11.55
N MET A 174 20.27 14.61 12.61
CA MET A 174 19.21 15.61 12.73
C MET A 174 19.71 16.88 13.44
N ASP A 175 20.69 16.75 14.36
CA ASP A 175 21.33 17.90 15.03
C ASP A 175 22.06 18.83 14.06
N GLU A 176 22.74 18.30 13.03
CA GLU A 176 23.44 19.12 12.02
C GLU A 176 22.47 19.96 11.21
N TRP A 177 21.38 19.35 10.74
CA TRP A 177 20.31 20.05 10.01
C TRP A 177 19.61 21.11 10.86
N VAL A 178 19.33 20.82 12.13
CA VAL A 178 18.65 21.75 13.03
C VAL A 178 19.54 22.93 13.40
N ARG A 179 20.82 22.71 13.70
CA ARG A 179 21.77 23.81 13.96
C ARG A 179 21.93 24.71 12.74
N GLN A 180 21.96 24.13 11.55
CA GLN A 180 22.05 24.90 10.31
C GLN A 180 20.79 25.74 10.07
N ALA A 181 19.61 25.19 10.38
CA ALA A 181 18.35 25.93 10.33
C ALA A 181 18.30 27.06 11.37
N GLU A 182 18.74 26.84 12.62
CA GLU A 182 18.76 27.87 13.67
C GLU A 182 19.73 29.02 13.32
N VAL A 183 20.89 28.71 12.73
CA VAL A 183 21.83 29.73 12.24
C VAL A 183 21.22 30.55 11.11
N TRP A 184 20.55 29.91 10.15
CA TRP A 184 19.87 30.60 9.06
C TRP A 184 18.73 31.48 9.54
N VAL A 185 17.96 31.02 10.54
CA VAL A 185 16.87 31.80 11.15
C VAL A 185 17.42 33.02 11.89
N GLY A 186 18.48 32.87 12.69
CA GLY A 186 19.11 34.00 13.37
C GLY A 186 19.72 35.02 12.41
N GLN A 187 20.35 34.56 11.32
CA GLN A 187 20.85 35.41 10.25
C GLN A 187 19.71 36.16 9.55
N ALA A 188 18.61 35.48 9.23
CA ALA A 188 17.43 36.08 8.62
C ALA A 188 16.79 37.13 9.54
N GLU A 189 16.62 36.85 10.84
CA GLU A 189 16.07 37.82 11.79
C GLU A 189 16.93 39.09 11.91
N SER A 190 18.25 38.92 11.95
CA SER A 190 19.18 40.07 12.01
C SER A 190 19.14 40.92 10.74
N TRP A 191 19.01 40.28 9.58
CA TRP A 191 18.91 40.94 8.28
C TRP A 191 17.56 41.66 8.12
N ILE A 192 16.46 41.04 8.53
CA ILE A 192 15.11 41.63 8.49
C ILE A 192 15.05 42.88 9.38
N ARG A 193 15.66 42.86 10.57
CA ARG A 193 15.68 44.03 11.47
C ARG A 193 16.48 45.23 10.94
N GLN A 194 17.38 45.01 9.98
CA GLN A 194 18.18 46.09 9.37
C GLN A 194 17.50 46.74 8.16
N GLN A 195 16.39 46.19 7.67
CA GLN A 195 15.68 46.73 6.51
C GLN A 195 14.54 47.68 6.92
N PRO A 196 14.24 48.71 6.13
CA PRO A 196 13.10 49.59 6.36
C PRO A 196 11.78 48.78 6.35
N PRO A 197 10.83 49.08 7.26
CA PRO A 197 9.60 48.29 7.40
C PRO A 197 8.77 48.25 6.11
N GLU A 198 8.80 49.32 5.30
CA GLU A 198 8.10 49.39 4.01
C GLU A 198 8.58 48.32 3.01
N GLN A 199 9.87 48.01 2.99
CA GLN A 199 10.43 46.99 2.09
C GLN A 199 10.09 45.58 2.56
N ILE A 200 9.97 45.37 3.87
CA ILE A 200 9.55 44.09 4.46
C ILE A 200 8.09 43.81 4.09
N TYR A 201 7.19 44.79 4.19
CA TYR A 201 5.79 44.61 3.80
C TYR A 201 5.64 44.30 2.31
N VAL A 202 6.39 44.96 1.44
CA VAL A 202 6.39 44.68 0.00
C VAL A 202 6.94 43.28 -0.29
N ALA A 203 8.05 42.88 0.35
CA ALA A 203 8.63 41.55 0.17
C ALA A 203 7.69 40.44 0.66
N VAL A 204 7.05 40.61 1.82
CA VAL A 204 6.06 39.66 2.35
C VAL A 204 4.84 39.58 1.44
N ALA A 205 4.35 40.70 0.92
CA ALA A 205 3.25 40.72 -0.03
C ALA A 205 3.59 40.00 -1.34
N VAL A 206 4.80 40.22 -1.89
CA VAL A 206 5.28 39.51 -3.08
C VAL A 206 5.38 38.02 -2.80
N ILE A 207 5.98 37.60 -1.68
CA ILE A 207 6.09 36.18 -1.30
C ILE A 207 4.69 35.57 -1.13
N ALA A 208 3.76 36.24 -0.46
CA ALA A 208 2.40 35.76 -0.27
C ALA A 208 1.66 35.58 -1.62
N VAL A 209 1.78 36.54 -2.54
CA VAL A 209 1.21 36.42 -3.90
C VAL A 209 1.89 35.31 -4.69
N THR A 210 3.20 35.13 -4.54
CA THR A 210 3.96 34.08 -5.23
C THR A 210 3.57 32.69 -4.70
N ILE A 211 3.40 32.54 -3.38
CA ILE A 211 2.92 31.31 -2.76
C ILE A 211 1.46 31.05 -3.16
N LEU A 212 0.59 32.07 -3.20
CA LEU A 212 -0.80 31.91 -3.66
C LEU A 212 -0.87 31.46 -5.13
N LEU A 213 0.01 32.01 -5.99
CA LEU A 213 0.16 31.60 -7.39
C LEU A 213 0.75 30.19 -7.52
N LEU A 214 1.75 29.83 -6.73
CA LEU A 214 2.32 28.48 -6.74
C LEU A 214 1.33 27.44 -6.21
N VAL A 215 0.57 27.76 -5.15
CA VAL A 215 -0.47 26.90 -4.57
C VAL A 215 -1.63 26.72 -5.55
N SER A 216 -2.08 27.78 -6.22
CA SER A 216 -3.11 27.67 -7.26
C SER A 216 -2.62 26.85 -8.46
N VAL A 217 -1.38 27.06 -8.91
CA VAL A 217 -0.75 26.26 -9.98
C VAL A 217 -0.51 24.80 -9.56
N SER A 218 -0.20 24.53 -8.29
CA SER A 218 -0.05 23.17 -7.78
C SER A 218 -1.38 22.47 -7.52
N CYS A 219 -2.43 23.19 -7.13
CA CYS A 219 -3.79 22.65 -7.01
C CYS A 219 -4.39 22.30 -8.39
N LEU A 220 -3.90 22.94 -9.46
CA LEU A 220 -4.27 22.64 -10.85
C LEU A 220 -3.48 21.48 -11.45
N LYS A 221 -2.41 21.00 -10.79
CA LYS A 221 -1.71 19.77 -11.21
C LYS A 221 -2.49 18.55 -10.71
N SER A 222 -3.48 18.13 -11.50
CA SER A 222 -4.05 16.79 -11.39
C SER A 222 -2.92 15.77 -11.44
N SER A 223 -2.82 14.92 -10.41
CA SER A 223 -2.03 13.68 -10.49
C SER A 223 -2.43 12.95 -11.77
N LYS A 224 -1.45 12.43 -12.52
CA LYS A 224 -1.77 11.64 -13.71
C LYS A 224 -2.48 10.36 -13.23
N PRO A 225 -3.65 10.02 -13.80
CA PRO A 225 -4.33 8.79 -13.42
C PRO A 225 -3.42 7.60 -13.77
N ASN A 226 -3.17 6.73 -12.79
CA ASN A 226 -2.35 5.51 -12.95
C ASN A 226 -3.16 4.23 -12.64
N THR A 227 -4.47 4.35 -12.41
CA THR A 227 -5.33 3.25 -11.97
C THR A 227 -5.98 2.53 -13.15
N ILE A 228 -5.83 1.21 -13.25
CA ILE A 228 -6.56 0.35 -14.18
C ILE A 228 -7.69 -0.34 -13.43
N VAL A 229 -8.92 -0.18 -13.92
CA VAL A 229 -10.11 -0.73 -13.26
C VAL A 229 -10.58 -1.98 -13.99
N LEU A 230 -10.65 -3.11 -13.30
CA LEU A 230 -11.26 -4.33 -13.81
C LEU A 230 -12.75 -4.30 -13.48
N SER A 231 -13.60 -4.37 -14.51
CA SER A 231 -15.05 -4.35 -14.40
C SER A 231 -15.67 -5.39 -15.33
N GLY A 232 -16.95 -5.71 -15.14
CA GLY A 232 -17.66 -6.75 -15.90
C GLY A 232 -18.53 -7.64 -15.01
N LEU A 233 -19.36 -8.49 -15.64
CA LEU A 233 -20.30 -9.34 -14.93
C LEU A 233 -19.61 -10.35 -13.99
N SER A 234 -20.35 -10.83 -12.99
CA SER A 234 -19.89 -11.95 -12.15
C SER A 234 -19.59 -13.18 -13.01
N GLY A 235 -18.56 -13.96 -12.63
CA GLY A 235 -18.14 -15.15 -13.39
C GLY A 235 -17.22 -14.89 -14.59
N GLY A 236 -17.02 -13.63 -15.01
CA GLY A 236 -16.12 -13.28 -16.13
C GLY A 236 -14.62 -13.54 -15.86
N GLY A 237 -14.22 -13.76 -14.60
CA GLY A 237 -12.83 -14.04 -14.22
C GLY A 237 -11.98 -12.81 -13.91
N LYS A 238 -12.59 -11.68 -13.51
CA LYS A 238 -11.90 -10.45 -13.09
C LYS A 238 -10.87 -10.68 -11.99
N THR A 239 -11.25 -11.41 -10.95
CA THR A 239 -10.40 -11.71 -9.79
C THR A 239 -9.24 -12.65 -10.14
N ILE A 240 -9.48 -13.62 -11.02
CA ILE A 240 -8.40 -14.48 -11.54
C ILE A 240 -7.41 -13.64 -12.36
N LEU A 241 -7.90 -12.74 -13.22
CA LEU A 241 -7.07 -11.83 -13.99
C LEU A 241 -6.26 -10.89 -13.09
N PHE A 242 -6.85 -10.39 -12.00
CA PHE A 242 -6.15 -9.56 -11.00
C PHE A 242 -4.94 -10.28 -10.42
N TYR A 243 -5.11 -11.50 -9.91
CA TYR A 243 -4.01 -12.28 -9.33
C TYR A 243 -2.96 -12.67 -10.38
N GLN A 244 -3.40 -13.09 -11.57
CA GLN A 244 -2.48 -13.41 -12.65
C GLN A 244 -1.61 -12.22 -13.07
N LEU A 245 -2.16 -11.00 -13.08
CA LEU A 245 -1.39 -9.79 -13.37
C LEU A 245 -0.40 -9.45 -12.24
N ARG A 246 -0.77 -9.75 -10.98
CA ARG A 246 0.04 -9.47 -9.77
C ARG A 246 1.22 -10.41 -9.61
N ASP A 247 0.97 -11.72 -9.61
CA ASP A 247 1.94 -12.74 -9.22
C ASP A 247 1.97 -13.95 -10.18
N GLY A 248 1.24 -13.90 -11.28
CA GLY A 248 1.18 -14.98 -12.26
C GLY A 248 0.38 -16.20 -11.80
N SER A 249 -0.21 -16.19 -10.60
CA SER A 249 -0.88 -17.36 -10.05
C SER A 249 -2.29 -17.56 -10.61
N SER A 250 -2.59 -18.80 -10.97
CA SER A 250 -3.94 -19.26 -11.30
C SER A 250 -4.64 -19.71 -10.00
N HIS A 251 -5.25 -18.78 -9.27
CA HIS A 251 -6.07 -19.12 -8.10
C HIS A 251 -7.29 -19.97 -8.53
N GLN A 252 -7.24 -21.29 -8.31
CA GLN A 252 -8.39 -22.17 -8.55
C GLN A 252 -9.42 -21.98 -7.43
N GLY A 253 -10.67 -21.66 -7.78
CA GLY A 253 -11.77 -21.59 -6.81
C GLY A 253 -12.02 -20.21 -6.20
N THR A 254 -11.93 -19.14 -6.98
CA THR A 254 -12.32 -17.80 -6.50
C THR A 254 -13.82 -17.73 -6.23
N VAL A 255 -14.21 -17.35 -5.01
CA VAL A 255 -15.59 -17.01 -4.65
C VAL A 255 -15.93 -15.61 -5.15
N THR A 256 -17.22 -15.26 -5.20
CA THR A 256 -17.65 -13.92 -5.61
C THR A 256 -17.08 -12.85 -4.68
N SER A 257 -16.26 -11.93 -5.20
CA SER A 257 -15.66 -10.84 -4.41
C SER A 257 -16.75 -9.94 -3.80
N MET A 258 -16.83 -9.92 -2.47
CA MET A 258 -17.76 -9.05 -1.72
C MET A 258 -17.13 -7.67 -1.40
N GLU A 259 -15.79 -7.59 -1.41
CA GLU A 259 -14.99 -6.37 -1.27
C GLU A 259 -14.07 -6.15 -2.50
N GLN A 260 -13.65 -4.91 -2.72
CA GLN A 260 -12.77 -4.55 -3.84
C GLN A 260 -11.33 -4.99 -3.53
N ASN A 261 -10.70 -5.76 -4.42
CA ASN A 261 -9.27 -5.98 -4.32
C ASN A 261 -8.57 -4.79 -4.98
N ASN A 262 -7.71 -4.11 -4.23
CA ASN A 262 -6.96 -2.94 -4.66
C ASN A 262 -5.50 -3.19 -4.32
N ASP A 263 -4.64 -3.18 -5.33
CA ASP A 263 -3.21 -3.34 -5.11
C ASP A 263 -2.40 -2.57 -6.15
N THR A 264 -1.18 -2.18 -5.78
CA THR A 264 -0.21 -1.52 -6.67
C THR A 264 0.96 -2.45 -6.87
N PHE A 265 1.07 -3.03 -8.07
CA PHE A 265 2.10 -4.03 -8.35
C PHE A 265 2.77 -3.78 -9.70
N VAL A 266 3.95 -4.37 -9.84
CA VAL A 266 4.62 -4.50 -11.13
C VAL A 266 3.95 -5.64 -11.88
N LEU A 267 3.56 -5.42 -13.14
CA LEU A 267 2.99 -6.48 -13.96
C LEU A 267 3.97 -7.66 -14.05
N HIS A 268 3.49 -8.88 -13.80
CA HIS A 268 4.31 -10.09 -13.86
C HIS A 268 5.10 -10.22 -15.18
N SER A 269 4.49 -9.84 -16.30
CA SER A 269 5.13 -9.85 -17.64
C SER A 269 6.27 -8.82 -17.81
N GLU A 270 6.40 -7.84 -16.91
CA GLU A 270 7.45 -6.82 -16.94
C GLU A 270 8.63 -7.14 -16.01
N LEU A 271 8.48 -8.11 -15.10
CA LEU A 271 9.58 -8.57 -14.22
C LEU A 271 10.76 -9.16 -15.01
N GLU A 272 10.49 -9.72 -16.19
CA GLU A 272 11.50 -10.33 -17.06
C GLU A 272 12.12 -9.35 -18.08
N ARG A 273 11.65 -8.10 -18.16
CA ARG A 273 12.12 -7.12 -19.16
C ARG A 273 13.10 -6.12 -18.56
N ASN A 274 14.30 -6.03 -19.15
CA ASN A 274 15.29 -4.99 -18.83
C ASN A 274 14.76 -3.61 -19.24
N GLY A 275 14.26 -2.82 -18.28
CA GLY A 275 13.76 -1.46 -18.49
C GLY A 275 13.33 -0.74 -17.19
N LYS A 276 12.90 0.52 -17.32
CA LYS A 276 12.27 1.26 -16.20
C LYS A 276 10.89 0.69 -15.93
N ILE A 277 10.81 -0.15 -14.90
CA ILE A 277 9.57 -0.76 -14.43
C ILE A 277 8.74 0.30 -13.70
N LYS A 278 7.47 0.47 -14.10
CA LYS A 278 6.54 1.35 -13.41
C LYS A 278 5.43 0.50 -12.79
N PRO A 279 5.19 0.63 -11.47
CA PRO A 279 4.09 -0.09 -10.85
C PRO A 279 2.76 0.45 -11.42
N VAL A 280 1.83 -0.47 -11.65
CA VAL A 280 0.47 -0.17 -12.10
C VAL A 280 -0.46 -0.40 -10.92
N HIS A 281 -1.36 0.54 -10.69
CA HIS A 281 -2.40 0.40 -9.68
C HIS A 281 -3.60 -0.28 -10.31
N VAL A 282 -4.02 -1.45 -9.81
CA VAL A 282 -5.12 -2.22 -10.37
C VAL A 282 -6.21 -2.41 -9.32
N VAL A 283 -7.46 -2.20 -9.72
CA VAL A 283 -8.63 -2.34 -8.85
C VAL A 283 -9.62 -3.33 -9.45
N ASP A 284 -9.90 -4.43 -8.75
CA ASP A 284 -10.95 -5.40 -9.08
C ASP A 284 -12.29 -4.95 -8.48
N VAL A 285 -13.22 -4.55 -9.34
CA VAL A 285 -14.56 -4.13 -8.91
C VAL A 285 -15.52 -5.31 -8.96
N PRO A 286 -16.24 -5.62 -7.87
CA PRO A 286 -17.25 -6.68 -7.84
C PRO A 286 -18.28 -6.54 -8.97
N GLY A 287 -18.56 -7.65 -9.65
CA GLY A 287 -19.46 -7.68 -10.83
C GLY A 287 -20.96 -7.76 -10.51
N HIS A 288 -21.34 -7.78 -9.23
CA HIS A 288 -22.74 -7.88 -8.82
C HIS A 288 -23.44 -6.52 -8.90
N ALA A 289 -24.68 -6.47 -9.41
CA ALA A 289 -25.40 -5.23 -9.68
C ALA A 289 -25.51 -4.28 -8.47
N ARG A 290 -25.64 -4.83 -7.25
CA ARG A 290 -25.71 -4.05 -6.00
C ARG A 290 -24.41 -3.32 -5.63
N LEU A 291 -23.28 -3.72 -6.21
CA LEU A 291 -21.96 -3.15 -5.91
C LEU A 291 -21.48 -2.18 -7.01
N LYS A 292 -22.33 -1.87 -8.01
CA LYS A 292 -22.09 -0.85 -9.04
C LYS A 292 -21.69 0.53 -8.46
N PRO A 293 -22.22 1.02 -7.31
CA PRO A 293 -21.78 2.31 -6.75
C PRO A 293 -20.29 2.34 -6.40
N LYS A 294 -19.69 1.20 -6.04
CA LYS A 294 -18.24 1.13 -5.77
C LYS A 294 -17.39 1.41 -7.02
N LEU A 295 -17.94 1.23 -8.23
CA LEU A 295 -17.27 1.64 -9.47
C LEU A 295 -17.15 3.17 -9.55
N ASP A 296 -18.20 3.90 -9.13
CA ASP A 296 -18.22 5.37 -9.20
C ASP A 296 -17.20 6.03 -8.26
N GLU A 297 -16.84 5.37 -7.18
CA GLU A 297 -15.76 5.79 -6.28
C GLU A 297 -14.37 5.71 -6.94
N VAL A 298 -14.16 4.75 -7.84
CA VAL A 298 -12.85 4.46 -8.46
C VAL A 298 -12.68 5.16 -9.81
N LEU A 299 -13.76 5.35 -10.58
CA LEU A 299 -13.73 5.98 -11.91
C LEU A 299 -13.03 7.35 -11.98
N PRO A 300 -13.09 8.24 -10.97
CA PRO A 300 -12.36 9.50 -10.98
C PRO A 300 -10.83 9.33 -11.06
N GLN A 301 -10.28 8.19 -10.65
CA GLN A 301 -8.83 7.94 -10.63
C GLN A 301 -8.37 7.05 -11.81
N ALA A 302 -9.33 6.50 -12.56
CA ALA A 302 -9.07 5.54 -13.62
C ALA A 302 -8.33 6.15 -14.83
N ALA A 303 -7.21 5.52 -15.18
CA ALA A 303 -6.44 5.71 -16.40
C ALA A 303 -7.01 4.88 -17.56
N GLY A 304 -7.62 3.74 -17.25
CA GLY A 304 -8.24 2.83 -18.21
C GLY A 304 -9.18 1.84 -17.53
N ILE A 305 -10.13 1.30 -18.29
CA ILE A 305 -11.09 0.29 -17.81
C ILE A 305 -10.92 -0.98 -18.63
N VAL A 306 -10.74 -2.12 -17.96
CA VAL A 306 -10.78 -3.45 -18.59
C VAL A 306 -12.13 -4.07 -18.27
N PHE A 307 -12.98 -4.17 -19.28
CA PHE A 307 -14.27 -4.82 -19.20
C PHE A 307 -14.14 -6.30 -19.56
N VAL A 308 -14.17 -7.17 -18.55
CA VAL A 308 -13.95 -8.60 -18.68
C VAL A 308 -15.27 -9.31 -19.02
N VAL A 309 -15.25 -10.10 -20.10
CA VAL A 309 -16.37 -10.89 -20.60
C VAL A 309 -15.98 -12.36 -20.61
N ASP A 310 -16.89 -13.22 -20.17
CA ASP A 310 -16.74 -14.67 -20.33
C ASP A 310 -17.02 -15.05 -21.79
N ALA A 311 -15.99 -15.46 -22.55
CA ALA A 311 -16.15 -15.86 -23.94
C ALA A 311 -16.87 -17.21 -24.11
N GLN A 312 -16.88 -18.06 -23.07
CA GLN A 312 -17.51 -19.37 -23.07
C GLN A 312 -19.03 -19.27 -22.87
N ASP A 313 -19.47 -18.46 -21.90
CA ASP A 313 -20.89 -18.27 -21.54
C ASP A 313 -21.43 -16.90 -22.00
N PHE A 314 -20.86 -16.38 -23.09
CA PHE A 314 -21.21 -15.04 -23.57
C PHE A 314 -22.68 -14.93 -23.96
N LEU A 315 -23.24 -15.91 -24.67
CA LEU A 315 -24.61 -15.84 -25.18
C LEU A 315 -25.66 -15.74 -24.07
N SER A 316 -25.45 -16.45 -22.95
CA SER A 316 -26.34 -16.41 -21.78
C SER A 316 -26.27 -15.08 -21.03
N THR A 317 -25.09 -14.44 -21.05
CA THR A 317 -24.81 -13.22 -20.28
C THR A 317 -24.84 -11.93 -21.13
N MET A 318 -25.03 -12.07 -22.44
CA MET A 318 -24.91 -10.99 -23.45
C MET A 318 -25.77 -9.76 -23.12
N GLN A 319 -27.03 -9.95 -22.75
CA GLN A 319 -27.95 -8.84 -22.46
C GLN A 319 -27.48 -8.03 -21.24
N ALA A 320 -27.17 -8.72 -20.14
CA ALA A 320 -26.67 -8.09 -18.93
C ALA A 320 -25.30 -7.42 -19.15
N ALA A 321 -24.44 -8.01 -19.99
CA ALA A 321 -23.13 -7.46 -20.32
C ALA A 321 -23.26 -6.20 -21.17
N ALA A 322 -24.17 -6.20 -22.16
CA ALA A 322 -24.47 -5.06 -23.00
C ALA A 322 -25.10 -3.91 -22.21
N GLU A 323 -26.04 -4.20 -21.30
CA GLU A 323 -26.62 -3.20 -20.41
C GLU A 323 -25.56 -2.59 -19.49
N TYR A 324 -24.71 -3.42 -18.89
CA TYR A 324 -23.65 -2.91 -18.01
C TYR A 324 -22.61 -2.08 -18.78
N MET A 325 -22.22 -2.52 -19.98
CA MET A 325 -21.34 -1.75 -20.85
C MET A 325 -21.98 -0.42 -21.25
N TYR A 326 -23.27 -0.40 -21.60
CA TYR A 326 -24.01 0.81 -21.93
C TYR A 326 -23.99 1.80 -20.76
N ASP A 327 -24.24 1.33 -19.53
CA ASP A 327 -24.16 2.16 -18.33
C ASP A 327 -22.75 2.77 -18.18
N ILE A 328 -21.68 1.99 -18.36
CA ILE A 328 -20.29 2.48 -18.24
C ILE A 328 -19.99 3.53 -19.32
N LEU A 329 -20.37 3.28 -20.57
CA LEU A 329 -20.11 4.17 -21.70
C LEU A 329 -20.88 5.49 -21.62
N THR A 330 -22.01 5.51 -20.93
CA THR A 330 -22.84 6.72 -20.75
C THR A 330 -22.52 7.51 -19.48
N LYS A 331 -21.68 6.97 -18.57
CA LYS A 331 -21.24 7.69 -17.36
C LYS A 331 -20.46 8.96 -17.70
N ALA A 332 -20.89 10.08 -17.12
CA ALA A 332 -20.29 11.40 -17.35
C ALA A 332 -18.77 11.43 -17.06
N THR A 333 -18.30 10.74 -16.01
CA THR A 333 -16.86 10.67 -15.66
C THR A 333 -16.04 10.00 -16.76
N VAL A 334 -16.56 8.88 -17.32
CA VAL A 334 -15.90 8.12 -18.38
C VAL A 334 -15.79 8.95 -19.64
N VAL A 335 -16.88 9.62 -20.02
CA VAL A 335 -16.98 10.43 -21.24
C VAL A 335 -16.13 11.71 -21.14
N LYS A 336 -16.28 12.48 -20.05
CA LYS A 336 -15.55 13.74 -19.83
C LYS A 336 -14.03 13.53 -19.82
N LYS A 337 -13.55 12.42 -19.23
CA LYS A 337 -12.12 12.08 -19.17
C LYS A 337 -11.62 11.29 -20.38
N ARG A 338 -12.50 10.87 -21.29
CA ARG A 338 -12.18 9.98 -22.43
C ARG A 338 -11.38 8.74 -22.01
N ILE A 339 -11.77 8.12 -20.89
CA ILE A 339 -11.10 6.94 -20.34
C ILE A 339 -11.14 5.80 -21.38
N PRO A 340 -9.99 5.23 -21.80
CA PRO A 340 -9.96 4.11 -22.75
C PRO A 340 -10.57 2.85 -22.11
N ILE A 341 -11.26 2.06 -22.93
CA ILE A 341 -11.93 0.82 -22.51
C ILE A 341 -11.39 -0.34 -23.34
N LEU A 342 -10.94 -1.39 -22.66
CA LEU A 342 -10.57 -2.67 -23.24
C LEU A 342 -11.65 -3.70 -22.92
N ILE A 343 -12.32 -4.22 -23.95
CA ILE A 343 -13.18 -5.40 -23.83
C ILE A 343 -12.25 -6.62 -23.86
N PHE A 344 -12.09 -7.29 -22.73
CA PHE A 344 -11.25 -8.47 -22.60
C PHE A 344 -12.10 -9.72 -22.60
N CYS A 345 -12.07 -10.47 -23.71
CA CYS A 345 -12.74 -11.74 -23.89
C CYS A 345 -11.89 -12.83 -23.20
N ASN A 346 -12.30 -13.23 -21.99
CA ASN A 346 -11.59 -14.21 -21.17
C ASN A 346 -12.10 -15.63 -21.41
N LYS A 347 -11.34 -16.64 -20.95
CA LYS A 347 -11.64 -18.07 -21.09
C LYS A 347 -11.61 -18.60 -22.53
N THR A 348 -10.75 -18.02 -23.38
CA THR A 348 -10.57 -18.48 -24.76
C THR A 348 -9.85 -19.81 -24.89
N ASP A 349 -9.34 -20.36 -23.78
CA ASP A 349 -8.81 -21.72 -23.70
C ASP A 349 -9.90 -22.80 -23.87
N LYS A 350 -11.18 -22.44 -23.75
CA LYS A 350 -12.30 -23.38 -23.89
C LYS A 350 -12.70 -23.54 -25.36
N VAL A 351 -12.92 -24.78 -25.78
CA VAL A 351 -13.32 -25.12 -27.17
C VAL A 351 -14.63 -24.45 -27.58
N THR A 352 -15.51 -24.17 -26.62
CA THR A 352 -16.80 -23.50 -26.85
C THR A 352 -16.71 -21.97 -26.74
N ALA A 353 -15.52 -21.39 -26.64
CA ALA A 353 -15.35 -19.95 -26.53
C ALA A 353 -15.64 -19.25 -27.88
N HIS A 354 -16.36 -18.14 -27.81
CA HIS A 354 -16.60 -17.29 -28.96
C HIS A 354 -15.41 -16.38 -29.28
N SER A 355 -15.18 -16.08 -30.56
CA SER A 355 -14.11 -15.16 -30.97
C SER A 355 -14.39 -13.72 -30.54
N LYS A 356 -13.33 -12.92 -30.37
CA LYS A 356 -13.45 -11.51 -30.01
C LYS A 356 -14.26 -10.69 -31.02
N GLU A 357 -14.18 -11.01 -32.32
CA GLU A 357 -14.95 -10.35 -33.38
C GLU A 357 -16.44 -10.66 -33.25
N PHE A 358 -16.78 -11.91 -32.93
CA PHE A 358 -18.16 -12.33 -32.70
C PHE A 358 -18.76 -11.59 -31.49
N ILE A 359 -18.04 -11.63 -30.35
CA ILE A 359 -18.46 -10.95 -29.11
C ILE A 359 -18.64 -9.45 -29.35
N LYS A 360 -17.68 -8.80 -30.01
CA LYS A 360 -17.76 -7.39 -30.39
C LYS A 360 -19.04 -7.09 -31.18
N LYS A 361 -19.29 -7.85 -32.26
CA LYS A 361 -20.43 -7.62 -33.15
C LYS A 361 -21.78 -7.83 -32.44
N GLN A 362 -21.86 -8.81 -31.54
CA GLN A 362 -23.08 -9.06 -30.76
C GLN A 362 -23.33 -7.97 -29.71
N LEU A 363 -22.28 -7.52 -29.01
CA LEU A 363 -22.40 -6.38 -28.08
C LEU A 363 -22.83 -5.11 -28.80
N GLU A 364 -22.27 -4.80 -29.98
CA GLU A 364 -22.68 -3.66 -30.79
C GLU A 364 -24.16 -3.73 -31.17
N LYS A 365 -24.62 -4.91 -31.59
CA LYS A 365 -26.03 -5.15 -31.94
C LYS A 365 -26.96 -4.96 -30.75
N GLU A 366 -26.61 -5.49 -29.58
CA GLU A 366 -27.45 -5.42 -28.39
C GLU A 366 -27.47 -4.00 -27.79
N ILE A 367 -26.33 -3.32 -27.77
CA ILE A 367 -26.24 -1.90 -27.40
C ILE A 367 -27.08 -1.02 -28.35
N ASN A 368 -27.09 -1.33 -29.65
CA ASN A 368 -27.94 -0.60 -30.59
C ASN A 368 -29.43 -0.68 -30.21
N LYS A 369 -29.91 -1.87 -29.81
CA LYS A 369 -31.30 -2.05 -29.34
C LYS A 369 -31.58 -1.27 -28.05
N LEU A 370 -30.65 -1.30 -27.09
CA LEU A 370 -30.79 -0.55 -25.82
C LEU A 370 -30.86 0.95 -26.07
N ARG A 371 -30.03 1.46 -26.98
CA ARG A 371 -30.02 2.86 -27.39
C ARG A 371 -31.35 3.28 -28.05
N GLU A 372 -31.88 2.47 -28.96
CA GLU A 372 -33.17 2.73 -29.62
C GLU A 372 -34.33 2.75 -28.61
N SER A 373 -34.33 1.79 -27.68
CA SER A 373 -35.32 1.70 -26.60
C SER A 373 -35.28 2.92 -25.67
N ARG A 374 -34.10 3.33 -25.19
CA ARG A 374 -33.96 4.46 -24.26
C ARG A 374 -34.22 5.82 -24.93
N ASN A 375 -33.84 5.98 -26.20
CA ASN A 375 -34.14 7.22 -26.95
C ASN A 375 -35.64 7.42 -27.15
N ALA A 376 -36.43 6.35 -27.35
CA ALA A 376 -37.87 6.42 -27.51
C ALA A 376 -38.60 6.92 -26.24
N ILE A 377 -38.00 6.72 -25.06
CA ILE A 377 -38.57 7.09 -23.76
C ILE A 377 -38.20 8.54 -23.38
N SER A 378 -37.05 9.06 -23.84
CA SER A 378 -36.46 10.34 -23.43
C SER A 378 -37.13 11.63 -23.95
N SER A 379 -38.31 11.57 -24.57
CA SER A 379 -38.96 12.77 -25.14
C SER A 379 -39.49 13.77 -24.08
N ALA A 380 -39.38 13.46 -22.79
CA ALA A 380 -39.96 14.26 -21.70
C ALA A 380 -38.98 14.89 -20.70
N ASP A 381 -37.69 14.50 -20.63
CA ASP A 381 -36.76 15.02 -19.62
C ASP A 381 -35.46 15.54 -20.25
N ILE A 382 -35.31 16.88 -20.26
CA ILE A 382 -34.09 17.58 -20.65
C ILE A 382 -33.14 17.55 -19.46
N THR A 383 -32.37 16.47 -19.33
CA THR A 383 -31.13 16.47 -18.55
C THR A 383 -30.00 15.96 -19.44
N ASP A 384 -28.75 16.32 -19.13
CA ASP A 384 -27.52 16.07 -19.87
C ASP A 384 -27.18 14.57 -20.05
N GLU A 385 -28.08 13.76 -20.58
CA GLU A 385 -27.85 12.36 -20.90
C GLU A 385 -26.89 12.26 -22.08
N VAL A 386 -25.73 11.63 -21.82
CA VAL A 386 -24.74 11.38 -22.86
C VAL A 386 -25.31 10.39 -23.86
N LYS A 387 -25.55 10.85 -25.10
CA LYS A 387 -26.00 10.00 -26.20
C LYS A 387 -24.82 9.21 -26.78
N LEU A 388 -25.04 7.92 -27.01
CA LEU A 388 -24.03 6.99 -27.51
C LEU A 388 -24.10 6.85 -29.05
N GLY A 389 -22.99 7.15 -29.73
CA GLY A 389 -22.86 7.03 -31.18
C GLY A 389 -23.72 8.02 -31.98
N ASN A 390 -23.85 7.78 -33.28
CA ASN A 390 -24.55 8.67 -34.19
C ASN A 390 -26.04 8.32 -34.29
N PRO A 391 -26.96 9.30 -34.20
CA PRO A 391 -28.39 9.07 -34.44
C PRO A 391 -28.64 8.54 -35.85
N GLY A 392 -29.48 7.50 -35.99
CA GLY A 392 -29.90 6.95 -37.30
C GLY A 392 -28.91 5.99 -37.96
N GLU A 393 -27.68 5.86 -37.46
CA GLU A 393 -26.71 4.86 -37.92
C GLU A 393 -26.66 3.67 -36.96
N ALA A 394 -26.36 2.47 -37.47
CA ALA A 394 -26.11 1.31 -36.61
C ALA A 394 -24.92 1.59 -35.68
N PHE A 395 -25.07 1.27 -34.39
CA PHE A 395 -24.03 1.52 -33.40
C PHE A 395 -22.75 0.73 -33.71
N ASN A 396 -21.62 1.41 -33.61
CA ASN A 396 -20.29 0.80 -33.62
C ASN A 396 -19.44 1.38 -32.49
N PHE A 397 -18.59 0.57 -31.85
CA PHE A 397 -17.69 1.06 -30.78
C PHE A 397 -16.73 2.17 -31.23
N SER A 398 -16.44 2.26 -32.54
CA SER A 398 -15.62 3.33 -33.12
C SER A 398 -16.31 4.70 -33.07
N GLN A 399 -17.64 4.75 -32.88
CA GLN A 399 -18.41 5.98 -32.72
C GLN A 399 -18.41 6.51 -31.27
N CYS A 400 -17.84 5.77 -30.32
CA CYS A 400 -17.71 6.23 -28.93
C CYS A 400 -16.66 7.35 -28.82
N GLN A 401 -16.88 8.30 -27.90
CA GLN A 401 -15.87 9.34 -27.60
C GLN A 401 -14.60 8.75 -26.96
N ASN A 402 -14.77 7.62 -26.28
CA ASN A 402 -13.73 6.84 -25.63
C ASN A 402 -13.10 5.85 -26.63
N LYS A 403 -11.78 5.64 -26.54
CA LYS A 403 -11.12 4.58 -27.32
C LYS A 403 -11.56 3.22 -26.77
N VAL A 404 -12.37 2.49 -27.54
CA VAL A 404 -12.79 1.13 -27.22
C VAL A 404 -12.00 0.13 -28.07
N THR A 405 -11.45 -0.87 -27.44
CA THR A 405 -10.65 -1.93 -28.07
C THR A 405 -11.10 -3.29 -27.58
N VAL A 406 -10.78 -4.35 -28.33
CA VAL A 406 -11.15 -5.72 -27.96
C VAL A 406 -9.90 -6.59 -28.02
N ALA A 407 -9.65 -7.35 -26.96
CA ALA A 407 -8.60 -8.36 -26.91
C ALA A 407 -9.17 -9.67 -26.35
N GLU A 408 -8.42 -10.74 -26.55
CA GLU A 408 -8.76 -12.06 -26.06
C GLU A 408 -7.61 -12.64 -25.25
N GLY A 409 -7.92 -13.54 -24.33
CA GLY A 409 -6.94 -14.26 -23.56
C GLY A 409 -7.56 -15.28 -22.61
N ALA A 410 -6.70 -16.02 -21.92
CA ALA A 410 -7.10 -17.04 -20.98
C ALA A 410 -6.32 -16.88 -19.66
N GLY A 411 -7.05 -16.83 -18.55
CA GLY A 411 -6.46 -16.78 -17.21
C GLY A 411 -5.82 -18.07 -16.71
N LEU A 412 -5.96 -19.18 -17.46
CA LEU A 412 -5.59 -20.55 -17.06
C LEU A 412 -4.63 -21.22 -18.05
N THR A 413 -3.66 -20.49 -18.60
CA THR A 413 -2.63 -21.14 -19.43
C THR A 413 -1.47 -21.60 -18.57
N GLU A 414 -1.07 -22.87 -18.77
CA GLU A 414 -0.01 -23.62 -18.06
C GLU A 414 1.41 -23.01 -18.25
N TYR A 415 1.51 -21.93 -19.01
CA TYR A 415 2.69 -21.11 -19.22
C TYR A 415 2.30 -19.70 -18.82
N GLY A 416 2.91 -19.15 -17.76
CA GLY A 416 2.57 -17.89 -17.08
C GLY A 416 2.65 -16.59 -17.89
N TYR A 417 2.13 -16.58 -19.12
CA TYR A 417 2.05 -15.45 -20.02
C TYR A 417 0.59 -15.20 -20.39
N VAL A 418 0.10 -13.98 -20.12
CA VAL A 418 -1.10 -13.50 -20.82
C VAL A 418 -0.73 -13.32 -22.29
N VAL A 419 -1.04 -14.32 -23.12
CA VAL A 419 -0.86 -14.23 -24.57
C VAL A 419 -1.89 -13.25 -25.11
N THR A 420 -1.56 -11.96 -25.08
CA THR A 420 -2.33 -10.94 -25.79
C THR A 420 -1.97 -10.98 -27.26
N HIS A 421 -2.75 -11.69 -28.09
CA HIS A 421 -2.69 -11.50 -29.53
C HIS A 421 -3.31 -10.13 -29.89
N GLY A 422 -2.47 -9.09 -29.92
CA GLY A 422 -2.81 -7.77 -30.47
C GLY A 422 -2.88 -6.59 -29.50
N ALA A 423 -2.54 -6.74 -28.22
CA ALA A 423 -2.53 -5.60 -27.28
C ALA A 423 -1.18 -4.86 -27.31
N THR A 424 -1.00 -3.99 -28.31
CA THR A 424 0.13 -3.06 -28.30
C THR A 424 -0.18 -1.93 -27.33
N ARG A 425 0.56 -1.84 -26.21
CA ARG A 425 0.54 -0.80 -25.15
C ARG A 425 -0.78 -0.02 -25.02
N PHE A 426 -1.59 -0.42 -24.04
CA PHE A 426 -2.74 0.34 -23.56
C PHE A 426 -2.33 1.55 -22.74
#